data_AF-A0A095I030-F1
#
_entry.id   AF-A0A095I030-F1
#
_cell.length_a   1.000
_cell.length_b   1.000
_cell.length_c   1.000
_cell.angle_alpha   90.00
_cell.angle_beta   90.00
_cell.angle_gamma   90.00
#
_symmetry.space_group_name_H-M   'P 1'
#
loop_
_entity.id
_entity.type
_entity.pdbx_description
1 polymer ?
#
loop_
_entity_poly.entity_id
_entity_poly.type
_entity_poly.pdbx_seq_one_letter_code
_entity_poly.pdbx_strand_id
1 'polypeptide(L)'
;MAQSASRYSPLALIVLAMLTEAPMHAYRIQQLVKLRGKDEVVNVKQRNSLYQTIERLQRDALIAVRETERDGAFPERTVYEVTDAGRDTARMWLREQLARPAREYPSFPAALSVLPLLSVEDARRQFEARVAALEAELARLDETQNAALAMQIPRLFLLDGELMRVTLEAELDWVRSVIGHLKVGALTWSEAWLREVAARFAQADSPDSADSD
;
A
#
# COMPACT_ATOMS: atom_id res chain seq x y z
N MET A 1 -24.75 -6.21 -22.92
CA MET A 1 -23.30 -6.02 -23.16
C MET A 1 -22.67 -5.68 -21.84
N ALA A 2 -21.96 -6.62 -21.21
CA ALA A 2 -21.23 -6.35 -19.98
C ALA A 2 -20.04 -5.45 -20.34
N GLN A 3 -20.11 -4.17 -19.95
CA GLN A 3 -18.92 -3.32 -19.92
C GLN A 3 -17.91 -4.04 -19.02
N SER A 4 -16.74 -4.39 -19.54
CA SER A 4 -15.63 -4.86 -18.70
C SER A 4 -15.39 -3.79 -17.65
N ALA A 5 -15.82 -4.05 -16.41
CA ALA A 5 -15.56 -3.14 -15.31
C ALA A 5 -14.03 -3.00 -15.21
N SER A 6 -13.52 -1.80 -15.51
CA SER A 6 -12.11 -1.49 -15.37
C SER A 6 -11.64 -1.96 -13.99
N ARG A 7 -10.54 -2.72 -13.95
CA ARG A 7 -9.98 -3.22 -12.69
C ARG A 7 -9.51 -2.04 -11.83
N TYR A 8 -9.89 -2.05 -10.55
CA TYR A 8 -9.43 -1.07 -9.57
C TYR A 8 -7.89 -1.01 -9.51
N SER A 9 -7.37 0.20 -9.35
CA SER A 9 -5.97 0.47 -9.06
C SER A 9 -5.89 1.73 -8.20
N PRO A 10 -5.09 1.75 -7.12
CA PRO A 10 -4.89 2.96 -6.31
C PRO A 10 -4.42 4.16 -7.14
N LEU A 11 -3.46 3.95 -8.05
CA LEU A 11 -2.98 5.01 -8.95
C LEU A 11 -4.09 5.52 -9.88
N ALA A 12 -4.89 4.62 -10.43
CA ALA A 12 -5.98 5.01 -11.31
C ALA A 12 -7.05 5.83 -10.59
N LEU A 13 -7.39 5.48 -9.34
CA LEU A 13 -8.30 6.26 -8.51
C LEU A 13 -7.75 7.68 -8.26
N ILE A 14 -6.47 7.80 -7.92
CA ILE A 14 -5.81 9.11 -7.72
C ILE A 14 -5.79 9.94 -9.02
N VAL A 15 -5.48 9.32 -10.16
CA VAL A 15 -5.48 10.00 -11.48
C VAL A 15 -6.88 10.52 -11.81
N LEU A 16 -7.92 9.71 -11.66
CA LEU A 16 -9.30 10.13 -11.91
C LEU A 16 -9.74 11.26 -10.95
N ALA A 17 -9.34 11.19 -9.68
CA ALA A 17 -9.62 12.23 -8.71
C ALA A 17 -8.96 13.57 -9.10
N MET A 18 -7.68 13.55 -9.48
CA MET A 18 -6.98 14.76 -9.93
C MET A 18 -7.59 15.37 -11.19
N LEU A 19 -7.95 14.53 -12.17
CA LEU A 19 -8.59 14.99 -13.41
C LEU A 19 -10.02 15.52 -13.21
N THR A 20 -10.64 15.21 -12.07
CA THR A 20 -11.92 15.80 -11.66
C THR A 20 -11.73 17.24 -11.17
N GLU A 21 -10.54 17.60 -10.67
CA GLU A 21 -10.22 18.97 -10.25
C GLU A 21 -10.00 19.88 -11.47
N ALA A 22 -9.21 19.42 -12.44
CA ALA A 22 -8.96 20.14 -13.69
C ALA A 22 -8.35 19.22 -14.76
N PRO A 23 -8.60 19.47 -16.05
CA PRO A 23 -7.86 18.82 -17.13
C PRO A 23 -6.37 19.14 -17.06
N MET A 24 -5.52 18.13 -17.24
CA MET A 24 -4.07 18.29 -17.10
C MET A 24 -3.28 17.22 -17.86
N HIS A 25 -2.02 17.54 -18.17
CA HIS A 25 -1.07 16.64 -18.81
C HIS A 25 -0.42 15.68 -17.79
N ALA A 26 0.03 14.52 -18.27
CA ALA A 26 0.62 13.45 -17.44
C ALA A 26 1.76 13.94 -16.53
N TYR A 27 2.57 14.88 -16.99
CA TYR A 27 3.64 15.46 -16.19
C TYR A 27 3.12 16.24 -14.98
N ARG A 28 2.03 17.00 -15.13
CA ARG A 28 1.41 17.73 -14.01
C ARG A 28 0.82 16.77 -12.99
N ILE A 29 0.20 15.68 -13.43
CA ILE A 29 -0.28 14.61 -12.56
C ILE A 29 0.88 14.06 -11.73
N GLN A 30 2.01 13.74 -12.37
CA GLN A 30 3.20 13.25 -11.68
C GLN A 30 3.73 14.25 -10.63
N GLN A 31 3.75 15.54 -10.96
CA GLN A 31 4.16 16.58 -10.02
C GLN A 31 3.21 16.67 -8.83
N LEU A 32 1.90 16.65 -9.06
CA LEU A 32 0.89 16.76 -8.00
C LEU A 32 0.89 15.55 -7.08
N VAL A 33 1.13 14.34 -7.59
CA VAL A 33 1.30 13.14 -6.76
C VAL A 33 2.41 13.36 -5.74
N LYS A 34 3.58 13.79 -6.19
CA LYS A 34 4.73 14.05 -5.31
C LYS A 34 4.49 15.22 -4.35
N LEU A 35 3.98 16.33 -4.89
CA LEU A 35 3.76 17.54 -4.10
C LEU A 35 2.75 17.33 -2.97
N ARG A 36 1.76 16.45 -3.18
CA ARG A 36 0.72 16.14 -2.20
C ARG A 36 1.05 14.92 -1.34
N GLY A 37 2.29 14.41 -1.39
CA GLY A 37 2.72 13.22 -0.64
C GLY A 37 1.96 11.94 -1.00
N LYS A 38 1.30 11.89 -2.15
CA LYS A 38 0.50 10.71 -2.56
C LYS A 38 1.36 9.56 -3.08
N ASP A 39 2.66 9.77 -3.24
CA ASP A 39 3.66 8.73 -3.47
C ASP A 39 3.96 7.86 -2.23
N GLU A 40 3.48 8.27 -1.05
CA GLU A 40 3.51 7.46 0.18
C GLU A 40 2.43 6.37 0.19
N VAL A 41 1.29 6.63 -0.48
CA VAL A 41 0.12 5.73 -0.52
C VAL A 41 -0.07 5.03 -1.86
N VAL A 42 0.66 5.44 -2.89
CA VAL A 42 0.63 4.82 -4.22
C VAL A 42 2.05 4.71 -4.76
N ASN A 43 2.41 3.54 -5.27
CA ASN A 43 3.69 3.35 -5.93
C ASN A 43 3.73 4.09 -7.29
N VAL A 44 4.17 5.34 -7.25
CA VAL A 44 4.42 6.18 -8.43
C VAL A 44 5.93 6.27 -8.74
N LYS A 45 6.75 5.48 -8.05
CA LYS A 45 8.22 5.47 -8.23
C LYS A 45 8.63 5.00 -9.63
N GLN A 46 7.82 4.18 -10.30
CA GLN A 46 8.06 3.77 -11.69
C GLN A 46 7.31 4.70 -12.66
N ARG A 47 8.03 5.59 -13.37
CA ARG A 47 7.44 6.48 -14.40
C ARG A 47 6.49 5.75 -15.36
N ASN A 48 6.80 4.51 -15.72
CA ASN A 48 6.02 3.71 -16.65
C ASN A 48 4.62 3.38 -16.13
N SER A 49 4.40 3.31 -14.80
CA SER A 49 3.10 2.96 -14.23
C SER A 49 2.04 4.02 -14.48
N LEU A 50 2.42 5.31 -14.48
CA LEU A 50 1.49 6.42 -14.74
C LEU A 50 1.03 6.41 -16.20
N TYR A 51 1.95 6.31 -17.16
CA TYR A 51 1.59 6.29 -18.57
C TYR A 51 0.74 5.07 -18.94
N GLN A 52 1.09 3.88 -18.43
CA GLN A 52 0.26 2.68 -18.58
C GLN A 52 -1.13 2.84 -17.95
N THR A 53 -1.21 3.52 -16.81
CA THR A 53 -2.49 3.82 -16.15
C THR A 53 -3.34 4.76 -16.99
N ILE A 54 -2.75 5.83 -17.52
CA ILE A 54 -3.43 6.80 -18.40
C ILE A 54 -3.92 6.09 -19.66
N GLU A 55 -3.06 5.33 -20.33
CA GLU A 55 -3.43 4.58 -21.54
C GLU A 55 -4.60 3.63 -21.28
N ARG A 56 -4.58 2.94 -20.14
CA ARG A 56 -5.67 2.05 -19.73
C ARG A 56 -6.95 2.82 -19.43
N LEU A 57 -6.90 3.89 -18.65
CA LEU A 57 -8.06 4.73 -18.34
C LEU A 57 -8.69 5.31 -19.61
N GLN A 58 -7.87 5.67 -20.61
CA GLN A 58 -8.34 6.16 -21.90
C GLN A 58 -8.99 5.04 -22.72
N ARG A 59 -8.36 3.86 -22.77
CA ARG A 59 -8.90 2.66 -23.42
C ARG A 59 -10.26 2.25 -22.83
N ASP A 60 -10.42 2.41 -21.52
CA ASP A 60 -11.65 2.14 -20.78
C ASP A 60 -12.67 3.30 -20.85
N ALA A 61 -12.39 4.36 -21.64
CA ALA A 61 -13.21 5.56 -21.81
C ALA A 61 -13.52 6.33 -20.50
N LEU A 62 -12.67 6.16 -19.48
CA LEU A 62 -12.78 6.88 -18.19
C LEU A 62 -12.12 8.25 -18.25
N ILE A 63 -11.21 8.46 -19.21
CA ILE A 63 -10.61 9.76 -19.53
C ILE A 63 -10.60 9.95 -21.05
N ALA A 64 -10.54 11.19 -21.50
CA ALA A 64 -10.44 11.57 -22.90
C ALA A 64 -9.29 12.57 -23.12
N VAL A 65 -8.83 12.67 -24.36
CA VAL A 65 -7.93 13.75 -24.78
C VAL A 65 -8.78 15.00 -24.98
N ARG A 66 -8.49 16.04 -24.22
CA ARG A 66 -9.12 17.34 -24.38
C ARG A 66 -8.49 18.11 -25.53
N GLU A 67 -7.16 18.20 -25.50
CA GLU A 67 -6.36 18.89 -26.51
C GLU A 67 -4.91 18.39 -26.50
N THR A 68 -4.21 18.62 -27.60
CA THR A 68 -2.76 18.44 -27.69
C THR A 68 -2.13 19.82 -27.80
N GLU A 69 -1.43 20.24 -26.76
CA GLU A 69 -0.68 21.49 -26.74
C GLU A 69 0.68 21.27 -27.39
N ARG A 70 1.06 22.18 -28.29
CA ARG A 70 2.38 22.20 -28.92
C ARG A 70 3.08 23.50 -28.53
N ASP A 71 3.81 23.45 -27.43
CA ASP A 71 4.56 24.60 -26.93
C ASP A 71 5.96 24.63 -27.56
N GLY A 72 6.05 25.12 -28.80
CA GLY A 72 7.30 25.46 -29.49
C GLY A 72 8.45 24.45 -29.29
N ALA A 73 9.51 24.87 -28.59
CA ALA A 73 10.75 24.12 -28.38
C ALA A 73 10.63 22.87 -27.47
N PHE A 74 9.42 22.52 -27.02
CA PHE A 74 9.16 21.34 -26.18
C PHE A 74 8.30 20.29 -26.88
N PRO A 75 8.37 19.01 -26.46
CA PRO A 75 7.52 17.96 -27.00
C PRO A 75 6.03 18.28 -26.81
N GLU A 76 5.20 17.81 -27.76
CA GLU A 76 3.74 17.87 -27.66
C GLU A 76 3.25 17.29 -26.33
N ARG A 77 2.35 18.01 -25.66
CA ARG A 77 1.74 17.61 -24.39
C ARG A 77 0.25 17.35 -24.58
N THR A 78 -0.16 16.11 -24.37
CA THR A 78 -1.57 15.74 -24.36
C THR A 78 -2.19 16.13 -23.02
N VAL A 79 -3.23 16.96 -23.06
CA VAL A 79 -4.08 17.30 -21.92
C VAL A 79 -5.22 16.29 -21.85
N TYR A 80 -5.35 15.65 -20.69
CA TYR A 80 -6.42 14.70 -20.43
C TYR A 80 -7.52 15.35 -19.61
N GLU A 81 -8.76 14.91 -19.82
CA GLU A 81 -9.91 15.25 -18.99
C GLU A 81 -10.66 13.98 -18.57
N VAL A 82 -11.30 14.01 -17.40
CA VAL A 82 -12.12 12.89 -16.94
C VAL A 82 -13.51 12.94 -17.56
N THR A 83 -14.02 11.78 -18.00
CA THR A 83 -15.38 11.62 -18.52
C THR A 83 -16.39 11.49 -17.38
N ASP A 84 -17.69 11.55 -17.67
CA ASP A 84 -18.73 11.27 -16.66
C ASP A 84 -18.62 9.84 -16.12
N ALA A 85 -18.37 8.87 -17.00
CA ALA A 85 -18.09 7.50 -16.62
C ALA A 85 -16.85 7.39 -15.71
N GLY A 86 -15.80 8.17 -15.97
CA GLY A 86 -14.61 8.27 -15.12
C GLY A 86 -14.91 8.82 -13.73
N ARG A 87 -15.72 9.88 -13.63
CA ARG A 87 -16.15 10.47 -12.35
C ARG A 87 -16.95 9.48 -11.51
N ASP A 88 -17.89 8.77 -12.13
CA ASP A 88 -18.72 7.78 -11.44
C ASP A 88 -17.91 6.56 -11.01
N THR A 89 -16.99 6.11 -11.86
CA THR A 89 -16.06 5.02 -11.54
C THR A 89 -15.16 5.38 -10.35
N ALA A 90 -14.62 6.60 -10.30
CA ALA A 90 -13.80 7.05 -9.16
C ALA A 90 -14.58 7.01 -7.85
N ARG A 91 -15.83 7.52 -7.84
CA ARG A 91 -16.70 7.48 -6.66
C ARG A 91 -17.06 6.06 -6.25
N MET A 92 -17.35 5.19 -7.22
CA MET A 92 -17.62 3.77 -6.98
C MET A 92 -16.43 3.08 -6.32
N TRP A 93 -15.23 3.21 -6.90
CA TRP A 93 -14.01 2.64 -6.35
C TRP A 93 -13.71 3.19 -4.96
N LEU A 94 -13.84 4.50 -4.74
CA LEU A 94 -13.64 5.09 -3.42
C LEU A 94 -14.57 4.48 -2.37
N ARG A 95 -15.88 4.37 -2.68
CA ARG A 95 -16.84 3.74 -1.77
C ARG A 95 -16.50 2.29 -1.49
N GLU A 96 -16.14 1.53 -2.51
CA GLU A 96 -15.78 0.13 -2.38
C GLU A 96 -14.57 -0.06 -1.46
N GLN A 97 -13.50 0.71 -1.65
CA GLN A 97 -12.29 0.58 -0.85
C GLN A 97 -12.47 1.08 0.59
N LEU A 98 -13.33 2.07 0.83
CA LEU A 98 -13.66 2.52 2.18
C LEU A 98 -14.55 1.51 2.92
N ALA A 99 -15.46 0.82 2.21
CA ALA A 99 -16.44 -0.06 2.82
C ALA A 99 -15.97 -1.51 2.95
N ARG A 100 -15.09 -1.98 2.05
CA ARG A 100 -14.68 -3.38 1.97
C ARG A 100 -13.16 -3.51 2.10
N PRO A 101 -12.67 -4.06 3.22
CA PRO A 101 -11.26 -4.40 3.37
C PRO A 101 -10.81 -5.33 2.23
N ALA A 102 -9.74 -4.96 1.54
CA ALA A 102 -9.15 -5.82 0.53
C ALA A 102 -8.33 -6.92 1.20
N ARG A 103 -8.31 -8.11 0.57
CA ARG A 103 -7.32 -9.14 0.93
C ARG A 103 -5.98 -8.75 0.35
N GLU A 104 -5.19 -8.06 1.15
CA GLU A 104 -3.81 -7.72 0.82
C GLU A 104 -2.87 -8.87 1.17
N TYR A 105 -1.72 -8.92 0.52
CA TYR A 105 -0.65 -9.90 0.79
C TYR A 105 0.64 -9.14 1.14
N PRO A 106 0.73 -8.54 2.34
CA PRO A 106 1.88 -7.73 2.70
C PRO A 106 3.12 -8.60 2.90
N SER A 107 4.30 -8.08 2.54
CA SER A 107 5.55 -8.85 2.55
C SER A 107 6.00 -9.28 3.96
N PHE A 108 5.68 -8.48 4.99
CA PHE A 108 6.15 -8.76 6.35
C PHE A 108 5.46 -9.99 6.99
N PRO A 109 4.11 -10.11 7.00
CA PRO A 109 3.43 -11.35 7.36
C PRO A 109 3.90 -12.57 6.57
N ALA A 110 4.20 -12.41 5.28
CA ALA A 110 4.75 -13.49 4.46
C ALA A 110 6.17 -13.88 4.89
N ALA A 111 7.02 -12.93 5.30
CA ALA A 111 8.34 -13.25 5.87
C ALA A 111 8.22 -13.94 7.24
N LEU A 112 7.25 -13.52 8.06
CA LEU A 112 6.98 -14.15 9.36
C LEU A 112 6.54 -15.62 9.23
N SER A 113 5.78 -15.97 8.19
CA SER A 113 5.33 -17.35 7.99
C SER A 113 6.48 -18.32 7.66
N VAL A 114 7.64 -17.79 7.26
CA VAL A 114 8.86 -18.56 6.97
C VAL A 114 10.03 -18.14 7.87
N LEU A 115 9.75 -17.48 8.99
CA LEU A 115 10.75 -17.01 9.96
C LEU A 115 11.77 -18.07 10.39
N PRO A 116 11.40 -19.37 10.56
CA PRO A 116 12.35 -20.38 10.99
C PRO A 116 13.46 -20.73 9.99
N LEU A 117 13.44 -20.16 8.77
CA LEU A 117 14.59 -20.18 7.86
C LEU A 117 15.81 -19.45 8.46
N LEU A 118 15.60 -18.55 9.42
CA LEU A 118 16.65 -17.89 10.17
C LEU A 118 16.84 -18.55 11.54
N SER A 119 18.06 -18.44 12.08
CA SER A 119 18.29 -18.73 13.50
C SER A 119 17.53 -17.71 14.38
N VAL A 120 17.18 -18.11 15.61
CA VAL A 120 16.54 -17.22 16.62
C VAL A 120 17.32 -15.91 16.77
N GLU A 121 18.65 -16.00 16.82
CA GLU A 121 19.55 -14.88 17.01
C GLU A 121 19.61 -13.97 15.77
N ASP A 122 19.56 -14.53 14.56
CA ASP A 122 19.48 -13.73 13.34
C ASP A 122 18.11 -13.05 13.18
N ALA A 123 17.02 -13.78 13.41
CA ALA A 123 15.67 -13.22 13.43
C ALA A 123 15.57 -12.03 14.40
N ARG A 124 16.12 -12.18 15.62
CA ARG A 124 16.17 -11.10 16.62
C ARG A 124 16.87 -9.86 16.09
N ARG A 125 18.04 -10.01 15.45
CA ARG A 125 18.77 -8.86 14.86
C ARG A 125 17.96 -8.18 13.75
N GLN A 126 17.28 -8.92 12.89
CA GLN A 126 16.44 -8.33 11.83
C GLN A 126 15.25 -7.57 12.41
N PHE A 127 14.64 -8.08 13.49
CA PHE A 127 13.58 -7.35 14.19
C PHE A 127 14.11 -6.08 14.86
N GLU A 128 15.30 -6.09 15.45
CA GLU A 128 15.92 -4.88 16.03
C GLU A 128 16.22 -3.82 14.95
N ALA A 129 16.71 -4.24 13.78
CA ALA A 129 16.86 -3.34 12.63
C ALA A 129 15.51 -2.78 12.16
N ARG A 130 14.47 -3.60 12.15
CA ARG A 130 13.10 -3.16 11.81
C ARG A 130 12.55 -2.14 12.81
N VAL A 131 12.77 -2.34 14.11
CA VAL A 131 12.39 -1.37 15.16
C VAL A 131 13.01 0.00 14.88
N ALA A 132 14.33 0.04 14.61
CA ALA A 132 15.01 1.31 14.32
C ALA A 132 14.44 2.00 13.07
N ALA A 133 14.09 1.23 12.03
CA ALA A 133 13.47 1.77 10.82
C ALA A 133 12.04 2.32 11.08
N LEU A 134 11.23 1.61 11.87
CA LEU A 134 9.88 2.05 12.25
C LEU A 134 9.91 3.31 13.10
N GLU A 135 10.84 3.40 14.06
CA GLU A 135 11.04 4.59 14.90
C GLU A 135 11.45 5.82 14.07
N ALA A 136 12.37 5.64 13.12
CA ALA A 136 12.79 6.71 12.22
C ALA A 136 11.62 7.19 11.35
N GLU A 137 10.78 6.28 10.88
CA GLU A 137 9.62 6.61 10.06
C GLU A 137 8.52 7.32 10.85
N LEU A 138 8.25 6.89 12.10
CA LEU A 138 7.33 7.58 13.00
C LEU A 138 7.79 9.01 13.28
N ALA A 139 9.10 9.21 13.54
CA ALA A 139 9.65 10.55 13.75
C ALA A 139 9.45 11.45 12.52
N ARG A 140 9.65 10.92 11.30
CA ARG A 140 9.40 11.64 10.04
C ARG A 140 7.92 12.02 9.87
N LEU A 141 7.00 11.13 10.22
CA LEU A 141 5.56 11.40 10.17
C LEU A 141 5.17 12.48 11.19
N ASP A 142 5.72 12.44 12.40
CA ASP A 142 5.48 13.44 13.44
C ASP A 142 5.97 14.84 12.99
N GLU A 143 7.15 14.93 12.37
CA GLU A 143 7.64 16.19 11.77
C GLU A 143 6.68 16.73 10.69
N THR A 144 6.22 15.84 9.81
CA THR A 144 5.28 16.20 8.73
C THR A 144 3.94 16.68 9.29
N GLN A 145 3.41 15.98 10.30
CA GLN A 145 2.17 16.34 10.97
C GLN A 145 2.29 17.69 11.69
N ASN A 146 3.39 17.93 12.41
CA ASN A 146 3.64 19.20 13.08
C ASN A 146 3.73 20.38 12.10
N ALA A 147 4.40 20.19 10.95
CA ALA A 147 4.45 21.21 9.90
C ALA A 147 3.04 21.49 9.32
N ALA A 148 2.24 20.45 9.08
CA ALA A 148 0.87 20.62 8.60
C ALA A 148 -0.04 21.33 9.60
N LEU A 149 0.10 21.02 10.90
CA LEU A 149 -0.62 21.69 11.97
C LEU A 149 -0.23 23.18 12.08
N ALA A 150 1.05 23.51 11.95
CA ALA A 150 1.53 24.89 11.92
C ALA A 150 0.95 25.69 10.74
N MET A 151 0.72 25.02 9.60
CA MET A 151 0.05 25.59 8.43
C MET A 151 -1.49 25.56 8.52
N GLN A 152 -2.06 25.08 9.63
CA GLN A 152 -3.51 24.92 9.83
C GLN A 152 -4.19 24.09 8.73
N ILE A 153 -3.49 23.07 8.21
CA ILE A 153 -4.05 22.18 7.20
C ILE A 153 -5.25 21.42 7.80
N PRO A 154 -6.43 21.45 7.17
CA PRO A 154 -7.59 20.73 7.69
C PRO A 154 -7.34 19.22 7.80
N ARG A 155 -7.83 18.62 8.88
CA ARG A 155 -7.71 17.18 9.17
C ARG A 155 -8.05 16.27 7.99
N LEU A 156 -9.03 16.64 7.17
CA LEU A 156 -9.43 15.89 5.97
C LEU A 156 -8.23 15.52 5.08
N PHE A 157 -7.21 16.39 4.99
CA PHE A 157 -6.02 16.19 4.18
C PHE A 157 -4.88 15.46 4.90
N LEU A 158 -5.10 15.05 6.16
CA LEU A 158 -4.11 14.38 7.02
C LEU A 158 -4.49 12.92 7.35
N LEU A 159 -5.69 12.47 6.95
CA LEU A 159 -6.25 11.16 7.35
C LEU A 159 -5.38 9.96 6.94
N ASP A 160 -4.73 10.02 5.77
CA ASP A 160 -3.83 8.97 5.31
C ASP A 160 -2.56 8.90 6.17
N GLY A 161 -1.98 10.04 6.54
CA GLY A 161 -0.88 10.12 7.49
C GLY A 161 -1.25 9.62 8.89
N GLU A 162 -2.45 9.98 9.39
CA GLU A 162 -2.99 9.48 10.66
C GLU A 162 -3.06 7.95 10.68
N LEU A 163 -3.63 7.34 9.62
CA LEU A 163 -3.74 5.88 9.51
C LEU A 163 -2.37 5.19 9.43
N MET A 164 -1.44 5.77 8.66
CA MET A 164 -0.07 5.23 8.55
C MET A 164 0.62 5.21 9.91
N ARG A 165 0.54 6.33 10.66
CA ARG A 165 1.13 6.45 11.99
C ARG A 165 0.58 5.38 12.95
N VAL A 166 -0.74 5.23 13.03
CA VAL A 166 -1.39 4.21 13.88
C VAL A 166 -0.93 2.80 13.51
N THR A 167 -0.79 2.51 12.21
CA THR A 167 -0.35 1.20 11.73
C THR A 167 1.10 0.91 12.12
N LEU A 168 1.98 1.89 11.97
CA LEU A 168 3.40 1.76 12.33
C LEU A 168 3.61 1.63 13.83
N GLU A 169 2.84 2.34 14.66
CA GLU A 169 2.88 2.20 16.12
C GLU A 169 2.48 0.79 16.55
N ALA A 170 1.37 0.28 16.02
CA ALA A 170 0.91 -1.07 16.33
C ALA A 170 1.94 -2.13 15.91
N GLU A 171 2.57 -1.95 14.75
CA GLU A 171 3.63 -2.85 14.30
C GLU A 171 4.87 -2.75 15.20
N LEU A 172 5.31 -1.55 15.54
CA LEU A 172 6.47 -1.31 16.41
C LEU A 172 6.31 -1.99 17.78
N ASP A 173 5.14 -1.81 18.40
CA ASP A 173 4.84 -2.41 19.69
C ASP A 173 4.83 -3.94 19.61
N TRP A 174 4.24 -4.50 18.55
CA TRP A 174 4.23 -5.93 18.32
C TRP A 174 5.65 -6.49 18.10
N VAL A 175 6.47 -5.84 17.26
CA VAL A 175 7.86 -6.29 16.99
C VAL A 175 8.70 -6.23 18.26
N ARG A 176 8.56 -5.18 19.08
CA ARG A 176 9.24 -5.07 20.38
C ARG A 176 8.84 -6.21 21.33
N SER A 177 7.56 -6.59 21.36
CA SER A 177 7.08 -7.74 22.13
C SER A 177 7.74 -9.05 21.67
N VAL A 178 7.81 -9.29 20.36
CA VAL A 178 8.46 -10.47 19.78
C VAL A 178 9.95 -10.52 20.15
N ILE A 179 10.67 -9.39 20.04
CA ILE A 179 12.07 -9.29 20.48
C ILE A 179 12.20 -9.64 21.96
N GLY A 180 11.30 -9.15 22.81
CA GLY A 180 11.25 -9.47 24.23
C GLY A 180 11.17 -10.99 24.47
N HIS A 181 10.27 -11.68 23.77
CA HIS A 181 10.13 -13.13 23.87
C HIS A 181 11.36 -13.89 23.35
N LEU A 182 11.99 -13.43 22.26
CA LEU A 182 13.22 -14.03 21.73
C LEU A 182 14.38 -13.89 22.74
N LYS A 183 14.52 -12.73 23.39
CA LYS A 183 15.60 -12.45 24.36
C LYS A 183 15.56 -13.34 25.59
N VAL A 184 14.35 -13.65 26.09
CA VAL A 184 14.16 -14.50 27.28
C VAL A 184 13.97 -15.98 26.93
N GLY A 185 14.02 -16.33 25.63
CA GLY A 185 13.81 -17.69 25.15
C GLY A 185 12.36 -18.18 25.20
N ALA A 186 11.39 -17.30 25.50
CA ALA A 186 9.96 -17.63 25.46
C ALA A 186 9.44 -17.87 24.04
N LEU A 187 10.12 -17.30 23.04
CA LEU A 187 9.96 -17.66 21.63
C LEU A 187 11.28 -18.22 21.13
N THR A 188 11.29 -19.48 20.72
CA THR A 188 12.49 -20.17 20.24
C THR A 188 12.10 -21.32 19.31
N TRP A 189 13.05 -21.80 18.52
CA TRP A 189 12.89 -22.97 17.67
C TRP A 189 14.23 -23.65 17.41
N SER A 190 14.17 -24.95 17.11
CA SER A 190 15.29 -25.75 16.61
C SER A 190 14.80 -26.62 15.45
N GLU A 191 15.71 -27.07 14.58
CA GLU A 191 15.32 -27.95 13.46
C GLU A 191 14.63 -29.24 13.92
N ALA A 192 15.03 -29.77 15.08
CA ALA A 192 14.40 -30.95 15.65
C ALA A 192 12.96 -30.65 16.10
N TRP A 193 12.78 -29.54 16.82
CA TRP A 193 11.46 -29.10 17.29
C TRP A 193 10.53 -28.76 16.11
N LEU A 194 11.03 -28.10 15.06
CA LEU A 194 10.24 -27.79 13.87
C LEU A 194 9.78 -29.06 13.15
N ARG A 195 10.64 -30.08 13.03
CA ARG A 195 10.26 -31.39 12.48
C ARG A 195 9.20 -32.09 13.31
N GLU A 196 9.31 -32.03 14.63
CA GLU A 196 8.32 -32.58 15.55
C GLU A 196 6.96 -31.89 15.37
N VAL A 197 6.93 -30.56 15.32
CA VAL A 197 5.72 -29.77 15.10
C VAL A 197 5.10 -30.08 13.73
N ALA A 198 5.91 -30.16 12.67
CA ALA A 198 5.43 -30.51 11.33
C ALA A 198 4.78 -31.91 11.29
N ALA A 199 5.34 -32.89 12.01
CA ALA A 199 4.77 -34.23 12.10
C ALA A 199 3.39 -34.24 12.80
N ARG A 200 3.19 -33.39 13.82
CA ARG A 200 1.88 -33.24 14.49
C ARG A 200 0.81 -32.68 13.56
N PHE A 201 1.15 -31.70 12.73
CA PHE A 201 0.21 -31.15 11.73
C PHE A 201 -0.16 -32.19 10.68
N ALA A 202 0.79 -32.99 10.18
CA ALA A 202 0.52 -34.05 9.22
C ALA A 202 -0.41 -35.15 9.78
N GLN A 203 -0.30 -35.45 11.08
CA GLN A 203 -1.20 -36.40 11.75
C GLN A 203 -2.60 -35.82 11.96
N ALA A 204 -2.72 -34.52 12.23
CA ALA A 204 -4.01 -33.85 12.41
C ALA A 204 -4.79 -33.68 11.09
N ASP A 205 -4.10 -33.53 9.95
CA ASP A 205 -4.72 -33.46 8.61
C ASP A 205 -5.06 -34.85 8.02
N SER A 206 -4.79 -35.94 8.76
CA SER A 206 -5.15 -37.29 8.31
C SER A 206 -6.65 -37.55 8.52
N PRO A 207 -7.40 -37.99 7.49
CA PRO A 207 -8.86 -38.16 7.56
C PRO A 207 -9.32 -39.25 8.54
N ASP A 208 -8.42 -40.08 9.06
CA ASP A 208 -8.72 -41.16 10.01
C ASP A 208 -9.00 -40.67 11.45
N SER A 209 -8.92 -39.37 11.75
CA SER A 209 -9.26 -38.82 13.08
C SER A 209 -10.76 -38.51 13.26
N ALA A 210 -11.59 -38.67 12.22
CA ALA A 210 -13.04 -38.49 12.27
C ALA A 210 -13.83 -39.81 12.48
N ASP A 211 -13.18 -40.96 12.34
CA ASP A 211 -13.78 -42.29 12.56
C ASP A 211 -13.04 -43.04 13.67
N SER A 212 -13.17 -42.56 14.91
CA SER A 212 -12.85 -43.35 16.11
C SER A 212 -13.73 -42.85 17.26
N ASP A 213 -14.91 -43.46 17.33
CA ASP A 213 -15.84 -43.64 18.48
C ASP A 213 -15.74 -42.72 19.71
#